data_AF-A0A9P0Z3N4-F1
#
_entry.id   AF-A0A9P0Z3N4-F1
#
_cell.length_a   1.000
_cell.length_b   1.000
_cell.length_c   1.000
_cell.angle_alpha   90.00
_cell.angle_beta   90.00
_cell.angle_gamma   90.00
#
_symmetry.space_group_name_H-M   'P 1'
#
loop_
_entity.id
_entity.type
_entity.pdbx_description
1 polymer ?
#
loop_
_entity_poly.entity_id
_entity_poly.type
_entity_poly.pdbx_seq_one_letter_code
_entity_poly.pdbx_strand_id
1 'polypeptide(L)'
;MMKAFSLNSSSLPRPSITPRYGFAKSQFRLPQQRKNFGASNRNPNVCWMTRVGVKVHSPASVPVRVAHELLQAGHRYLDVRTIEEFEAGHAAGAVNVPYMFKVGSGMSKNPNFLDEVLKHFRKDDEIIVGCQSGKRSFMAASDLVSKGFTGVTDIAGGYAAWTQNGLPAE
;
A
#
# COMPACT_ATOMS: atom_id res chain seq x y z
N MET A 1 -7.74 47.18 27.74
CA MET A 1 -9.11 46.71 28.05
C MET A 1 -9.13 45.19 27.93
N MET A 2 -9.19 44.50 29.06
CA MET A 2 -9.22 43.04 29.16
C MET A 2 -10.60 42.51 28.79
N LYS A 3 -10.67 41.43 28.01
CA LYS A 3 -11.83 40.52 28.01
C LYS A 3 -11.34 39.08 28.06
N ALA A 4 -11.29 38.58 29.29
CA ALA A 4 -11.29 37.16 29.57
C ALA A 4 -12.64 36.57 29.13
N PHE A 5 -12.63 35.44 28.43
CA PHE A 5 -13.81 34.59 28.32
C PHE A 5 -13.44 33.17 28.77
N SER A 6 -14.25 32.74 29.73
CA SER A 6 -14.06 31.59 30.61
C SER A 6 -14.09 30.28 29.84
N LEU A 7 -13.17 29.39 30.20
CA LEU A 7 -13.23 27.96 29.93
C LEU A 7 -14.46 27.40 30.65
N ASN A 8 -15.28 26.61 29.95
CA ASN A 8 -16.25 25.72 30.58
C ASN A 8 -15.96 24.30 30.08
N SER A 9 -15.32 23.53 30.95
CA SER A 9 -15.05 22.10 30.76
C SER A 9 -16.17 21.32 31.44
N SER A 10 -17.08 20.75 30.65
CA SER A 10 -18.08 19.80 31.15
C SER A 10 -17.95 18.47 30.40
N SER A 11 -17.23 17.59 31.07
CA SER A 11 -17.15 16.13 30.99
C SER A 11 -18.20 15.41 30.13
N LEU A 12 -17.70 14.75 29.09
CA LEU A 12 -18.36 13.65 28.39
C LEU A 12 -18.37 12.37 29.26
N PRO A 13 -19.49 11.66 29.37
CA PRO A 13 -19.48 10.27 29.79
C PRO A 13 -19.51 9.31 28.59
N ARG A 14 -18.53 8.41 28.51
CA ARG A 14 -18.53 7.15 27.75
C ARG A 14 -17.83 6.08 28.61
N PRO A 15 -17.94 4.79 28.30
CA PRO A 15 -19.11 3.95 28.00
C PRO A 15 -19.15 2.72 28.95
N SER A 16 -20.32 2.12 29.20
CA SER A 16 -20.42 0.88 29.98
C SER A 16 -21.22 -0.19 29.24
N ILE A 17 -20.56 -0.96 28.36
CA ILE A 17 -21.12 -2.22 27.87
C ILE A 17 -20.03 -3.28 27.85
N THR A 18 -20.17 -4.23 28.77
CA THR A 18 -19.36 -5.43 28.98
C THR A 18 -19.42 -6.39 27.78
N PRO A 19 -18.32 -7.04 27.37
CA PRO A 19 -18.38 -8.16 26.43
C PRO A 19 -18.78 -9.45 27.16
N ARG A 20 -19.97 -10.00 26.87
CA ARG A 20 -20.33 -11.36 27.26
C ARG A 20 -19.59 -12.35 26.36
N TYR A 21 -18.68 -13.11 26.97
CA TYR A 21 -18.09 -14.31 26.42
C TYR A 21 -19.17 -15.39 26.20
N GLY A 22 -19.29 -15.86 24.96
CA GLY A 22 -20.09 -17.02 24.59
C GLY A 22 -19.24 -18.00 23.78
N PHE A 23 -18.49 -18.85 24.48
CA PHE A 23 -17.69 -19.93 23.90
C PHE A 23 -18.63 -21.11 23.56
N ALA A 24 -19.10 -21.19 22.31
CA ALA A 24 -19.77 -22.37 21.79
C ALA A 24 -18.73 -23.34 21.19
N LYS A 25 -18.40 -24.41 21.93
CA LYS A 25 -17.60 -25.53 21.44
C LYS A 25 -18.46 -26.35 20.47
N SER A 26 -18.25 -26.16 19.17
CA SER A 26 -18.80 -27.05 18.15
C SER A 26 -17.71 -28.03 17.69
N GLN A 27 -17.93 -29.30 18.00
CA GLN A 27 -17.11 -30.42 17.57
C GLN A 27 -17.31 -30.65 16.07
N PHE A 28 -16.36 -30.22 15.24
CA PHE A 28 -16.31 -30.62 13.84
C PHE A 28 -15.31 -31.75 13.65
N ARG A 29 -15.89 -32.90 13.26
CA ARG A 29 -15.28 -34.21 13.04
C ARG A 29 -14.45 -34.18 11.76
N LEU A 30 -13.17 -34.54 11.84
CA LEU A 30 -12.28 -34.72 10.69
C LEU A 30 -12.71 -35.95 9.86
N PRO A 31 -12.90 -35.84 8.54
CA PRO A 31 -12.86 -37.01 7.66
C PRO A 31 -11.41 -37.32 7.26
N GLN A 32 -10.98 -38.51 7.63
CA GLN A 32 -9.84 -39.19 7.02
C GLN A 32 -10.05 -39.28 5.51
N GLN A 33 -9.12 -38.75 4.72
CA GLN A 33 -8.93 -39.23 3.36
C GLN A 33 -7.50 -39.73 3.18
N ARG A 34 -7.38 -41.05 3.31
CA ARG A 34 -6.37 -41.84 2.61
C ARG A 34 -6.55 -41.63 1.11
N LYS A 35 -5.51 -41.15 0.42
CA LYS A 35 -5.18 -41.65 -0.92
C LYS A 35 -3.68 -41.83 -1.03
N ASN A 36 -3.36 -42.97 -1.60
CA ASN A 36 -2.12 -43.69 -1.56
C ASN A 36 -1.66 -43.80 -3.02
N PHE A 37 -0.35 -43.85 -3.24
CA PHE A 37 0.34 -44.23 -4.48
C PHE A 37 0.36 -43.26 -5.66
N GLY A 38 1.60 -42.96 -6.07
CA GLY A 38 1.92 -42.31 -7.33
C GLY A 38 3.38 -41.86 -7.45
N ALA A 39 4.34 -42.62 -6.90
CA ALA A 39 5.76 -42.41 -7.21
C ALA A 39 6.04 -42.97 -8.61
N SER A 40 5.83 -42.16 -9.66
CA SER A 40 6.24 -42.49 -11.02
C SER A 40 7.47 -41.68 -11.43
N ASN A 41 8.56 -42.42 -11.57
CA ASN A 41 9.55 -42.33 -12.63
C ASN A 41 10.30 -41.00 -12.83
N ARG A 42 11.51 -40.94 -12.26
CA ARG A 42 12.57 -40.00 -12.64
C ARG A 42 13.03 -40.32 -14.06
N ASN A 43 12.76 -39.42 -15.00
CA ASN A 43 13.44 -39.39 -16.30
C ASN A 43 14.54 -38.31 -16.25
N PRO A 44 15.84 -38.65 -16.27
CA PRO A 44 16.91 -37.69 -16.01
C PRO A 44 17.41 -36.98 -17.29
N ASN A 45 16.54 -36.65 -18.23
CA ASN A 45 16.93 -36.06 -19.52
C ASN A 45 16.02 -34.89 -19.92
N VAL A 46 16.00 -33.79 -19.16
CA VAL A 46 15.47 -32.52 -19.67
C VAL A 46 16.28 -31.33 -19.16
N CYS A 47 17.09 -30.80 -20.09
CA CYS A 47 17.46 -29.40 -20.32
C CYS A 47 17.42 -28.41 -19.16
N TRP A 48 18.58 -27.82 -18.88
CA TRP A 48 18.87 -26.67 -18.02
C TRP A 48 18.12 -25.41 -18.48
N MET A 49 16.80 -25.35 -18.34
CA MET A 49 16.16 -24.05 -18.30
C MET A 49 16.53 -23.40 -16.98
N THR A 50 17.54 -22.54 -17.03
CA THR A 50 17.89 -21.58 -15.99
C THR A 50 16.64 -20.77 -15.68
N ARG A 51 15.85 -21.25 -14.72
CA ARG A 51 14.81 -20.47 -14.10
C ARG A 51 15.58 -19.41 -13.32
N VAL A 52 15.83 -18.27 -13.98
CA VAL A 52 16.31 -17.07 -13.31
C VAL A 52 15.21 -16.73 -12.31
N GLY A 53 15.39 -17.22 -11.09
CA GLY A 53 14.52 -16.91 -9.98
C GLY A 53 14.69 -15.42 -9.74
N VAL A 54 13.84 -14.60 -10.36
CA VAL A 54 13.71 -13.20 -9.98
C VAL A 54 13.33 -13.24 -8.52
N LYS A 55 14.28 -12.89 -7.65
CA LYS A 55 14.04 -12.76 -6.22
C LYS A 55 13.12 -11.56 -6.07
N VAL A 56 11.81 -11.81 -6.06
CA VAL A 56 10.79 -10.78 -5.91
C VAL A 56 10.92 -10.27 -4.47
N HIS A 57 11.59 -9.14 -4.30
CA HIS A 57 11.67 -8.48 -3.00
C HIS A 57 10.33 -7.79 -2.77
N SER A 58 9.72 -8.02 -1.61
CA SER A 58 8.54 -7.24 -1.23
C SER A 58 8.97 -5.78 -1.00
N PRO A 59 8.18 -4.79 -1.42
CA PRO A 59 8.51 -3.40 -1.18
C PRO A 59 8.53 -3.13 0.34
N ALA A 60 9.46 -2.30 0.80
CA ALA A 60 9.46 -1.82 2.17
C ALA A 60 8.23 -0.92 2.37
N SER A 61 7.60 -0.98 3.54
CA SER A 61 6.49 -0.08 3.90
C SER A 61 6.85 0.71 5.15
N VAL A 62 6.72 2.04 5.07
CA VAL A 62 7.14 2.98 6.13
C VAL A 62 5.96 3.81 6.62
N PRO A 63 5.95 4.25 7.89
CA PRO A 63 4.93 5.15 8.39
C PRO A 63 5.05 6.54 7.75
N VAL A 64 3.95 7.28 7.71
CA VAL A 64 3.84 8.56 6.98
C VAL A 64 4.83 9.64 7.42
N ARG A 65 5.25 9.66 8.69
CA ARG A 65 6.26 10.61 9.20
C ARG A 65 7.63 10.36 8.57
N VAL A 66 8.03 9.09 8.50
CA VAL A 66 9.28 8.69 7.84
C VAL A 66 9.18 8.97 6.34
N ALA A 67 8.03 8.74 5.71
CA ALA A 67 7.83 9.11 4.31
C ALA A 67 8.01 10.62 4.08
N HIS A 68 7.57 11.47 5.01
CA HIS A 68 7.80 12.91 4.92
C HIS A 68 9.28 13.29 5.07
N GLU A 69 10.01 12.66 5.98
CA GLU A 69 11.45 12.85 6.14
C GLU A 69 12.21 12.44 4.87
N LEU A 70 11.83 11.31 4.25
CA LEU A 70 12.39 10.87 2.97
C LEU A 70 12.08 11.88 1.85
N LEU A 71 10.86 12.42 1.80
CA LEU A 71 10.52 13.48 0.84
C LEU A 71 11.41 14.72 1.02
N GLN A 72 11.67 15.14 2.26
CA GLN A 72 12.59 16.24 2.55
C GLN A 72 14.05 15.92 2.20
N ALA A 73 14.44 14.64 2.29
CA ALA A 73 15.76 14.17 1.88
C ALA A 73 15.93 14.11 0.35
N GLY A 74 14.91 14.47 -0.43
CA GLY A 74 14.96 14.53 -1.90
C GLY A 74 14.46 13.27 -2.60
N HIS A 75 13.85 12.34 -1.86
CA HIS A 75 13.18 11.20 -2.48
C HIS A 75 11.94 11.67 -3.24
N ARG A 76 11.57 10.95 -4.31
CA ARG A 76 10.48 11.37 -5.17
C ARG A 76 9.17 10.70 -4.78
N TYR A 77 8.11 11.49 -4.66
CA TYR A 77 6.79 10.97 -4.32
C TYR A 77 5.99 10.62 -5.58
N LEU A 78 5.53 9.37 -5.66
CA LEU A 78 4.64 8.84 -6.67
C LEU A 78 3.25 8.62 -6.06
N ASP A 79 2.27 9.42 -6.49
CA ASP A 79 0.88 9.25 -6.10
C ASP A 79 0.15 8.36 -7.11
N VAL A 80 -0.37 7.23 -6.65
CA VAL A 80 -1.08 6.26 -7.50
C VAL A 80 -2.60 6.35 -7.44
N ARG A 81 -3.14 7.40 -6.81
CA ARG A 81 -4.58 7.72 -6.78
C ARG A 81 -5.06 8.20 -8.14
N THR A 82 -6.38 8.32 -8.29
CA THR A 82 -6.95 8.92 -9.51
C THR A 82 -6.62 10.40 -9.59
N ILE A 83 -6.75 10.98 -10.78
CA ILE A 83 -6.45 12.40 -11.03
C ILE A 83 -7.36 13.29 -10.17
N GLU A 84 -8.63 12.92 -10.01
CA GLU A 84 -9.59 13.69 -9.22
C GLU A 84 -9.23 13.69 -7.72
N GLU A 85 -8.68 12.58 -7.21
CA GLU A 85 -8.20 12.49 -5.82
C GLU A 85 -6.93 13.34 -5.62
N PHE A 86 -6.09 13.47 -6.66
CA PHE A 86 -4.86 14.24 -6.63
C PHE A 86 -5.12 15.74 -6.70
N GLU A 87 -6.02 16.18 -7.59
CA GLU A 87 -6.46 17.58 -7.72
C GLU A 87 -7.17 18.09 -6.46
N ALA A 88 -7.83 17.21 -5.70
CA ALA A 88 -8.44 17.56 -4.42
C ALA A 88 -7.42 17.82 -3.30
N GLY A 89 -6.17 17.38 -3.49
CA GLY A 89 -5.06 17.61 -2.57
C GLY A 89 -4.03 16.49 -2.62
N HIS A 90 -2.75 16.84 -2.59
CA HIS A 90 -1.65 15.90 -2.67
C HIS A 90 -0.41 16.36 -1.89
N ALA A 91 0.54 15.46 -1.65
CA ALA A 91 1.81 15.84 -1.03
C ALA A 91 2.60 16.77 -1.97
N ALA A 92 3.25 17.80 -1.42
CA ALA A 92 3.99 18.78 -2.21
C ALA A 92 5.06 18.12 -3.10
N GLY A 93 5.10 18.49 -4.38
CA GLY A 93 6.04 17.92 -5.35
C GLY A 93 5.77 16.46 -5.74
N ALA A 94 4.59 15.91 -5.41
CA ALA A 94 4.20 14.58 -5.85
C ALA A 94 3.91 14.54 -7.35
N VAL A 95 4.30 13.43 -7.99
CA VAL A 95 3.92 13.12 -9.37
C VAL A 95 2.76 12.13 -9.35
N ASN A 96 1.65 12.47 -9.99
CA ASN A 96 0.52 11.56 -10.11
C ASN A 96 0.68 10.63 -11.32
N VAL A 97 0.61 9.33 -11.06
CA VAL A 97 0.43 8.31 -12.11
C VAL A 97 -0.63 7.32 -11.62
N PRO A 98 -1.88 7.41 -12.10
CA PRO A 98 -2.96 6.57 -11.61
C PRO A 98 -2.70 5.09 -11.87
N TYR A 99 -2.69 4.29 -10.80
CA TYR A 99 -2.58 2.82 -10.94
C TYR A 99 -3.91 2.19 -11.37
N MET A 100 -5.02 2.85 -11.06
CA MET A 100 -6.36 2.46 -11.46
C MET A 100 -7.15 3.66 -11.95
N PHE A 101 -7.94 3.48 -12.99
CA PHE A 101 -8.88 4.45 -13.51
C PHE A 101 -10.30 4.12 -13.08
N LYS A 102 -11.11 5.15 -12.88
CA LYS A 102 -12.54 5.00 -12.62
C LYS A 102 -13.26 4.73 -13.95
N VAL A 103 -13.92 3.58 -14.06
CA VAL A 103 -14.68 3.20 -15.27
C VAL A 103 -16.09 2.83 -14.84
N GLY A 104 -17.04 3.72 -15.14
CA GLY A 104 -18.43 3.58 -14.70
C GLY A 104 -18.55 3.58 -13.17
N SER A 105 -19.13 2.51 -12.61
CA SER A 105 -19.25 2.30 -11.16
C SER A 105 -18.04 1.60 -10.53
N GLY A 106 -17.07 1.15 -11.33
CA GLY A 106 -15.92 0.37 -10.88
C GLY A 106 -14.57 1.06 -11.08
N MET A 107 -13.52 0.33 -10.70
CA MET A 107 -12.12 0.71 -10.92
C MET A 107 -11.48 -0.33 -11.83
N SER A 108 -10.76 0.11 -12.85
CA SER A 108 -9.99 -0.74 -13.77
C SER A 108 -8.51 -0.43 -13.64
N LYS A 109 -7.66 -1.46 -13.72
CA LYS A 109 -6.19 -1.30 -13.64
C LYS A 109 -5.67 -0.59 -14.89
N ASN A 110 -4.75 0.36 -14.71
CA ASN A 110 -4.05 0.99 -15.82
C ASN A 110 -3.03 0.01 -16.43
N PRO A 111 -3.17 -0.41 -17.71
CA PRO A 111 -2.20 -1.29 -18.36
C PRO A 111 -0.86 -0.58 -18.65
N ASN A 112 -0.90 0.74 -18.83
CA ASN A 112 0.25 1.57 -19.22
C ASN A 112 0.97 2.22 -18.02
N PHE A 113 0.57 1.87 -16.79
CA PHE A 113 1.10 2.45 -15.56
C PHE A 113 2.63 2.50 -15.53
N LEU A 114 3.28 1.39 -15.91
CA LEU A 114 4.73 1.27 -15.87
C LEU A 114 5.42 2.18 -16.90
N ASP A 115 4.85 2.28 -18.10
CA ASP A 115 5.40 3.12 -19.16
C ASP A 115 5.27 4.60 -18.79
N GLU A 116 4.19 4.98 -18.12
CA GLU A 116 4.01 6.32 -17.56
C GLU A 116 5.01 6.61 -16.44
N VAL A 117 5.19 5.68 -15.49
CA VAL A 117 6.19 5.85 -14.43
C VAL A 117 7.59 6.01 -15.02
N LEU A 118 7.97 5.24 -16.04
CA LEU A 118 9.31 5.33 -16.66
C LEU A 118 9.57 6.64 -17.41
N LYS A 119 8.52 7.40 -17.79
CA LYS A 119 8.69 8.74 -18.37
C LYS A 119 9.12 9.76 -17.32
N HIS A 120 8.70 9.55 -16.08
CA HIS A 120 8.98 10.48 -15.00
C HIS A 120 10.16 10.01 -14.15
N PHE A 121 10.30 8.71 -13.89
CA PHE A 121 11.21 8.12 -12.91
C PHE A 121 12.18 7.15 -13.58
N ARG A 122 13.41 7.09 -13.06
CA ARG A 122 14.40 6.07 -13.42
C ARG A 122 14.32 4.89 -12.44
N LYS A 123 14.92 3.75 -12.81
CA LYS A 123 14.84 2.51 -12.01
C LYS A 123 15.74 2.54 -10.75
N ASP A 124 16.73 3.41 -10.79
CA ASP A 124 17.70 3.75 -9.76
C ASP A 124 17.24 4.91 -8.87
N ASP A 125 16.12 5.57 -9.20
CA ASP A 125 15.57 6.62 -8.35
C ASP A 125 15.00 6.02 -7.05
N GLU A 126 15.13 6.79 -5.97
CA GLU A 126 14.45 6.53 -4.71
C GLU A 126 13.02 7.07 -4.75
N ILE A 127 12.05 6.16 -4.79
CA ILE A 127 10.64 6.44 -5.01
C ILE A 127 9.83 6.05 -3.78
N ILE A 128 9.06 7.02 -3.29
CA ILE A 128 8.04 6.80 -2.27
C ILE A 128 6.69 6.69 -2.96
N VAL A 129 5.97 5.60 -2.76
CA VAL A 129 4.68 5.33 -3.40
C VAL A 129 3.55 5.47 -2.40
N GLY A 130 2.61 6.37 -2.69
CA GLY A 130 1.45 6.63 -1.84
C GLY A 130 0.13 6.43 -2.57
N CYS A 131 -0.89 5.99 -1.84
CA CYS A 131 -2.28 6.00 -2.30
C CYS A 131 -3.20 6.53 -1.20
N GLN A 132 -4.52 6.38 -1.31
CA GLN A 132 -5.43 6.87 -0.26
C GLN A 132 -5.24 6.18 1.11
N SER A 133 -5.03 4.86 1.14
CA SER A 133 -5.06 4.05 2.38
C SER A 133 -3.92 3.03 2.55
N GLY A 134 -2.99 2.95 1.60
CA GLY A 134 -1.86 2.00 1.56
C GLY A 134 -2.05 0.75 0.70
N LYS A 135 -3.30 0.36 0.36
CA LYS A 135 -3.53 -0.92 -0.37
C LYS A 135 -3.12 -0.85 -1.85
N ARG A 136 -3.53 0.21 -2.55
CA ARG A 136 -3.23 0.39 -3.98
C ARG A 136 -1.72 0.65 -4.20
N SER A 137 -1.11 1.43 -3.32
CA SER A 137 0.33 1.74 -3.36
C SER A 137 1.18 0.50 -3.13
N PHE A 138 0.81 -0.40 -2.21
CA PHE A 138 1.54 -1.65 -2.02
C PHE A 138 1.55 -2.54 -3.27
N MET A 139 0.41 -2.63 -3.97
CA MET A 139 0.32 -3.36 -5.24
C MET A 139 1.17 -2.70 -6.34
N ALA A 140 1.07 -1.38 -6.47
CA ALA A 140 1.87 -0.63 -7.44
C ALA A 140 3.37 -0.75 -7.15
N ALA A 141 3.78 -0.65 -5.89
CA ALA A 141 5.16 -0.83 -5.45
C ALA A 141 5.68 -2.23 -5.77
N SER A 142 4.86 -3.27 -5.56
CA SER A 142 5.21 -4.65 -5.91
C SER A 142 5.42 -4.84 -7.41
N ASP A 143 4.58 -4.20 -8.24
CA ASP A 143 4.73 -4.20 -9.69
C ASP A 143 6.01 -3.46 -10.13
N LEU A 144 6.35 -2.34 -9.49
CA LEU A 144 7.58 -1.59 -9.76
C LEU A 144 8.83 -2.41 -9.40
N VAL A 145 8.87 -3.01 -8.21
CA VAL A 145 10.01 -3.87 -7.81
C VAL A 145 10.15 -5.06 -8.78
N SER A 146 9.04 -5.66 -9.20
CA SER A 146 9.03 -6.75 -10.19
C SER A 146 9.59 -6.32 -11.56
N LYS A 147 9.59 -5.02 -11.86
CA LYS A 147 10.13 -4.42 -13.10
C LYS A 147 11.57 -3.93 -12.96
N GLY A 148 12.17 -4.16 -11.80
CA GLY A 148 13.57 -3.87 -11.50
C GLY A 148 13.81 -2.48 -10.93
N PHE A 149 12.79 -1.81 -10.39
CA PHE A 149 13.02 -0.63 -9.56
C PHE A 149 13.65 -1.06 -8.23
N THR A 150 14.69 -0.35 -7.82
CA THR A 150 15.52 -0.75 -6.66
C THR A 150 15.18 0.02 -5.39
N GLY A 151 14.88 1.31 -5.48
CA GLY A 151 14.57 2.19 -4.35
C GLY A 151 13.07 2.42 -4.13
N VAL A 152 12.23 1.37 -4.11
CA VAL A 152 10.77 1.54 -3.95
C VAL A 152 10.34 1.37 -2.50
N THR A 153 9.72 2.40 -1.94
CA THR A 153 9.17 2.42 -0.59
C THR A 153 7.68 2.75 -0.60
N ASP A 154 6.83 1.92 -0.02
CA ASP A 154 5.40 2.18 0.16
C ASP A 154 5.11 2.99 1.44
N ILE A 155 4.09 3.84 1.40
CA ILE A 155 3.63 4.59 2.58
C ILE A 155 2.46 3.88 3.24
N ALA A 156 2.70 3.37 4.45
CA ALA A 156 1.66 2.82 5.30
C ALA A 156 0.64 3.91 5.69
N GLY A 157 -0.64 3.65 5.43
CA GLY A 157 -1.75 4.57 5.73
C GLY A 157 -2.02 5.62 4.64
N GLY A 158 -1.10 5.82 3.69
CA GLY A 158 -1.30 6.67 2.51
C GLY A 158 -1.63 8.14 2.83
N TYR A 159 -2.33 8.79 1.90
CA TYR A 159 -2.72 10.20 1.98
C TYR A 159 -3.70 10.49 3.13
N ALA A 160 -4.54 9.52 3.52
CA ALA A 160 -5.39 9.66 4.70
C ALA A 160 -4.55 9.85 5.98
N ALA A 161 -3.45 9.09 6.13
CA ALA A 161 -2.54 9.30 7.24
C ALA A 161 -1.76 10.62 7.10
N TRP A 162 -1.43 11.04 5.87
CA TRP A 162 -0.71 12.29 5.60
C TRP A 162 -1.48 13.50 6.12
N THR A 163 -2.76 13.59 5.73
CA THR A 163 -3.68 14.65 6.16
C THR A 163 -3.95 14.61 7.66
N GLN A 164 -4.13 13.43 8.25
CA GLN A 164 -4.32 13.27 9.71
C GLN A 164 -3.13 13.75 10.54
N ASN A 165 -1.90 13.64 10.01
CA ASN A 165 -0.70 14.12 10.69
C ASN A 165 -0.43 15.61 10.43
N GLY A 166 -1.27 16.29 9.66
CA GLY A 166 -1.12 17.72 9.36
C GLY A 166 0.13 18.03 8.52
N LEU A 167 0.56 17.09 7.69
CA LEU A 167 1.72 17.27 6.82
C LEU A 167 1.37 18.21 5.65
N PRO A 168 2.35 18.93 5.09
CA PRO A 168 2.11 19.89 4.01
C PRO A 168 1.55 19.20 2.76
N ALA A 169 0.52 19.80 2.18
CA ALA A 169 -0.17 19.35 0.98
C ALA A 169 -0.49 20.54 0.08
N GLU A 170 -0.59 20.28 -1.22
CA GLU A 170 -0.88 21.22 -2.32
C GLU A 170 -2.23 20.89 -2.98
#